data_AF-E6X314-F1
#
_entry.id   AF-E6X314-F1
#
_cell.length_a   1.000
_cell.length_b   1.000
_cell.length_c   1.000
_cell.angle_alpha   90.00
_cell.angle_beta   90.00
_cell.angle_gamma   90.00
#
_symmetry.space_group_name_H-M   'P 1'
#
loop_
_entity.id
_entity.type
_entity.pdbx_description
1 polymer ?
#
loop_
_entity_poly.entity_id
_entity_poly.type
_entity_poly.pdbx_seq_one_letter_code
_entity_poly.pdbx_strand_id
1 'polypeptide(L)'
;MRLFDDDEDGFLSTTPRENFFQVIHTANRNIVDLELEKLIERLAVAEKMLEEKGLEEEYERQVLTLPTAEPTEIENRKNSLFIETVGNIVTQCE
;
A
#
# COMPACT_ATOMS: atom_id res chain seq x y z
N MET A 1 -3.04 23.28 -27.83
CA MET A 1 -2.22 22.73 -26.74
C MET A 1 -2.36 21.22 -26.83
N ARG A 2 -1.33 20.52 -27.32
CA ARG A 2 -1.31 19.05 -27.50
C ARG A 2 -1.22 18.42 -26.11
N LEU A 3 -2.24 17.66 -25.69
CA LEU A 3 -2.32 16.20 -25.80
C LEU A 3 -1.15 15.56 -25.05
N PHE A 4 -1.45 15.17 -23.82
CA PHE A 4 -0.68 14.23 -23.01
C PHE A 4 -0.72 12.88 -23.74
N ASP A 5 0.30 12.64 -24.55
CA ASP A 5 0.67 11.34 -25.11
C ASP A 5 2.18 11.40 -25.18
N ASP A 6 2.89 10.61 -24.37
CA ASP A 6 4.11 9.93 -24.84
C ASP A 6 4.76 8.88 -23.91
N ASP A 7 4.27 8.53 -22.71
CA ASP A 7 4.99 7.53 -21.87
C ASP A 7 4.10 6.60 -20.99
N GLU A 8 2.87 6.27 -21.38
CA GLU A 8 1.95 5.53 -20.48
C GLU A 8 1.32 4.22 -21.03
N ASP A 9 1.74 3.72 -22.20
CA ASP A 9 1.05 2.58 -22.84
C ASP A 9 1.52 1.16 -22.42
N GLY A 10 2.37 1.03 -21.40
CA GLY A 10 2.79 -0.28 -20.84
C GLY A 10 2.41 -0.50 -19.38
N PHE A 11 2.29 0.58 -18.59
CA PHE A 11 2.07 0.54 -17.14
C PHE A 11 0.59 0.71 -16.74
N LEU A 12 -0.26 1.17 -17.68
CA LEU A 12 -1.66 1.54 -17.41
C LEU A 12 -2.70 0.40 -17.48
N SER A 13 -2.32 -0.85 -17.76
CA SER A 13 -3.32 -1.93 -17.88
C SER A 13 -3.65 -2.65 -16.56
N THR A 14 -2.90 -2.39 -15.49
CA THR A 14 -3.06 -3.08 -14.20
C THR A 14 -3.40 -2.10 -13.09
N THR A 15 -4.37 -2.44 -12.24
CA THR A 15 -4.66 -1.67 -11.01
C THR A 15 -3.44 -1.65 -10.08
N PRO A 16 -3.30 -0.64 -9.20
CA PRO A 16 -2.22 -0.60 -8.21
C PRO A 16 -2.06 -1.90 -7.41
N ARG A 17 -3.19 -2.52 -7.05
CA ARG A 17 -3.24 -3.82 -6.40
C ARG A 17 -2.64 -4.92 -7.26
N GLU A 18 -3.05 -5.03 -8.53
CA GLU A 18 -2.55 -6.06 -9.44
C GLU A 18 -1.05 -5.91 -9.67
N ASN A 19 -0.58 -4.68 -9.89
CA ASN A 19 0.85 -4.39 -10.04
C ASN A 19 1.63 -4.77 -8.78
N PHE A 20 1.13 -4.41 -7.59
CA PHE A 20 1.72 -4.83 -6.33
C PHE A 20 1.89 -6.35 -6.24
N PHE A 21 0.82 -7.11 -6.47
CA PHE A 21 0.89 -8.57 -6.40
C PHE A 21 1.80 -9.17 -7.49
N GLN A 22 1.86 -8.58 -8.67
CA GLN A 22 2.81 -9.00 -9.71
C GLN A 22 4.26 -8.78 -9.26
N VAL A 23 4.57 -7.61 -8.70
CA VAL A 23 5.92 -7.25 -8.26
C VAL A 23 6.39 -8.14 -7.10
N ILE A 24 5.58 -8.33 -6.05
CA ILE A 24 6.01 -9.17 -4.91
C ILE A 24 6.25 -10.63 -5.28
N HIS A 25 5.59 -11.14 -6.34
CA HIS A 25 5.78 -12.51 -6.81
C HIS A 25 6.97 -12.69 -7.75
N THR A 26 7.49 -11.60 -8.33
CA THR A 26 8.53 -11.65 -9.38
C THR A 26 9.86 -11.04 -8.96
N ALA A 27 9.86 -10.09 -8.02
CA ALA A 27 11.06 -9.43 -7.51
C ALA A 27 11.91 -10.36 -6.61
N ASN A 28 13.10 -9.88 -6.22
CA ASN A 28 13.98 -10.60 -5.32
C ASN A 28 13.30 -10.82 -3.96
N ARG A 29 13.17 -12.09 -3.55
CA ARG A 29 12.50 -12.48 -2.30
C ARG A 29 13.04 -11.77 -1.06
N ASN A 30 14.35 -11.57 -0.92
CA ASN A 30 14.90 -10.92 0.26
C ASN A 30 14.50 -9.43 0.33
N ILE A 31 14.40 -8.77 -0.83
CA ILE A 31 13.94 -7.37 -0.93
C ILE A 31 12.45 -7.30 -0.58
N VAL A 32 11.65 -8.22 -1.13
CA VAL A 32 10.21 -8.31 -0.83
C VAL A 32 9.99 -8.56 0.67
N ASP A 33 10.68 -9.54 1.24
CA ASP A 33 10.56 -9.89 2.67
C ASP A 33 10.92 -8.66 3.55
N LEU A 34 11.99 -7.93 3.20
CA LEU A 34 12.38 -6.70 3.91
C LEU A 34 11.31 -5.59 3.82
N GLU A 35 10.74 -5.36 2.64
CA GLU A 35 9.71 -4.32 2.46
C GLU A 35 8.38 -4.69 3.14
N LEU A 36 8.01 -5.97 3.12
CA LEU A 36 6.84 -6.44 3.85
C LEU A 36 7.05 -6.34 5.37
N GLU A 37 8.26 -6.64 5.87
CA GLU A 37 8.59 -6.46 7.29
C GLU A 37 8.46 -4.99 7.71
N LYS A 38 8.96 -4.04 6.89
CA LYS A 38 8.77 -2.60 7.14
C LYS A 38 7.30 -2.18 7.16
N LEU A 39 6.46 -2.77 6.31
CA LEU A 39 5.01 -2.50 6.33
C LEU A 39 4.37 -2.98 7.62
N ILE A 40 4.72 -4.18 8.08
CA ILE A 40 4.22 -4.73 9.34
C ILE A 40 4.74 -3.92 10.54
N GLU A 41 6.00 -3.51 10.53
CA GLU A 41 6.57 -2.64 11.58
C GLU A 41 5.80 -1.30 11.67
N ARG A 42 5.49 -0.67 10.53
CA ARG A 42 4.68 0.56 10.50
C ARG A 42 3.29 0.36 11.09
N LEU A 43 2.64 -0.79 10.82
CA LEU A 43 1.35 -1.12 11.42
C LEU A 43 1.48 -1.32 12.93
N ALA A 44 2.46 -2.09 13.39
CA ALA A 44 2.69 -2.34 14.81
C ALA A 44 2.98 -1.05 15.59
N VAL A 45 3.74 -0.12 15.01
CA VAL A 45 3.97 1.22 15.60
C VAL A 45 2.67 2.01 15.68
N ALA A 46 1.83 2.00 14.64
CA ALA A 46 0.56 2.71 14.63
C ALA A 46 -0.40 2.15 15.70
N GLU A 47 -0.54 0.83 15.78
CA GLU A 47 -1.34 0.15 16.81
C GLU A 47 -0.82 0.49 18.21
N LYS A 48 0.49 0.42 18.42
CA LYS A 48 1.09 0.76 19.71
C LYS A 48 0.80 2.20 20.14
N MET A 49 0.88 3.15 19.21
CA MET A 49 0.57 4.55 19.47
C MET A 49 -0.92 4.79 19.81
N LEU A 50 -1.81 3.92 19.33
CA LEU A 50 -3.24 3.97 19.65
C LEU A 50 -3.52 3.34 21.02
N GLU A 51 -2.91 2.20 21.33
CA GLU A 51 -2.96 1.58 22.67
C GLU A 51 -2.47 2.54 23.76
N GLU A 52 -1.34 3.23 23.53
CA GLU A 52 -0.80 4.20 24.49
C GLU A 52 -1.75 5.38 24.76
N LYS A 53 -2.72 5.60 23.88
CA LYS A 53 -3.77 6.61 24.00
C LYS A 53 -5.11 6.04 24.47
N GLY A 54 -5.21 4.75 24.74
CA GLY A 54 -6.45 4.06 25.10
C GLY A 54 -7.47 4.03 23.96
N LEU A 55 -7.00 3.97 22.70
CA LEU A 55 -7.83 4.00 21.48
C LEU A 55 -7.91 2.65 20.78
N GLU A 56 -7.40 1.57 21.37
CA GLU A 56 -7.36 0.23 20.77
C GLU A 56 -8.75 -0.31 20.38
N GLU A 57 -9.75 -0.17 21.25
CA GLU A 57 -11.11 -0.64 20.95
C GLU A 57 -11.79 0.19 19.85
N GLU A 58 -11.51 1.49 19.80
CA GLU A 58 -12.02 2.38 18.76
C GLU A 58 -11.36 2.07 17.41
N TYR A 59 -10.06 1.79 17.40
CA TYR A 59 -9.33 1.37 16.21
C TYR A 59 -9.94 0.11 15.60
N GLU A 60 -10.15 -0.95 16.40
CA GLU A 60 -10.76 -2.19 15.93
C GLU A 60 -12.17 -1.98 15.36
N ARG A 61 -12.98 -1.15 16.03
CA ARG A 61 -14.31 -0.76 15.53
C ARG A 61 -14.19 -0.01 14.19
N GLN A 62 -13.24 0.90 14.04
CA GLN A 62 -13.05 1.66 12.80
C GLN A 62 -12.54 0.80 11.65
N VAL A 63 -11.62 -0.14 11.91
CA VAL A 63 -11.12 -1.10 10.91
C VAL A 63 -12.27 -1.89 10.28
N LEU A 64 -13.30 -2.25 11.07
CA LEU A 64 -14.47 -2.97 10.57
C LEU A 64 -15.49 -2.08 9.85
N THR A 65 -15.61 -0.81 10.24
CA THR A 65 -16.70 0.07 9.80
C THR A 65 -16.31 1.00 8.66
N LEU A 66 -15.11 1.59 8.69
CA LEU A 66 -14.65 2.56 7.67
C LEU A 66 -14.61 2.00 6.24
N PRO A 67 -14.20 0.74 5.99
CA PRO A 67 -14.22 0.21 4.62
C PRO A 67 -15.63 0.19 3.99
N THR A 68 -16.67 0.15 4.81
CA THR A 68 -18.07 0.18 4.35
C THR A 68 -18.65 1.60 4.38
N ALA A 69 -18.26 2.41 5.38
CA ALA A 69 -18.74 3.79 5.52
C ALA A 69 -18.10 4.74 4.49
N GLU A 70 -16.82 4.56 4.20
CA GLU A 70 -15.99 5.43 3.34
C GLU A 70 -15.18 4.61 2.33
N PRO A 71 -15.84 3.77 1.50
CA PRO A 71 -15.16 2.79 0.65
C PRO A 71 -14.17 3.41 -0.34
N THR A 72 -14.52 4.56 -0.92
CA THR A 72 -13.65 5.26 -1.89
C THR A 72 -12.38 5.82 -1.22
N GLU A 73 -12.50 6.36 -0.01
CA GLU A 73 -11.36 6.93 0.71
C GLU A 73 -10.39 5.82 1.14
N ILE A 74 -10.92 4.73 1.70
CA ILE A 74 -10.13 3.56 2.07
C ILE A 74 -9.48 2.91 0.84
N GLU A 75 -10.19 2.80 -0.29
CA GLU A 75 -9.62 2.24 -1.51
C GLU A 75 -8.51 3.12 -2.10
N ASN A 76 -8.70 4.44 -2.12
CA ASN A 76 -7.65 5.38 -2.54
C ASN A 76 -6.42 5.27 -1.63
N ARG A 77 -6.63 5.16 -0.32
CA ARG A 77 -5.53 5.00 0.64
C ARG A 77 -4.77 3.69 0.42
N LYS A 78 -5.48 2.58 0.19
CA LYS A 78 -4.88 1.28 -0.16
C LYS A 78 -4.07 1.37 -1.46
N ASN A 79 -4.62 2.02 -2.48
CA ASN A 79 -3.94 2.22 -3.76
C ASN A 79 -2.64 3.01 -3.60
N SER A 80 -2.63 4.07 -2.79
CA SER A 80 -1.40 4.80 -2.48
C SER A 80 -0.35 3.90 -1.79
N LEU A 81 -0.77 3.07 -0.83
CA LEU A 81 0.14 2.13 -0.14
C LEU A 81 0.71 1.06 -1.09
N PHE A 82 -0.10 0.56 -2.03
CA PHE A 82 0.36 -0.37 -3.06
C PHE A 82 1.43 0.27 -3.95
N ILE A 83 1.19 1.50 -4.42
CA ILE A 83 2.14 2.25 -5.27
C ILE A 83 3.43 2.52 -4.51
N GLU A 84 3.35 3.00 -3.27
CA GLU A 84 4.52 3.28 -2.41
C GLU A 84 5.38 2.02 -2.23
N THR A 85 4.74 0.89 -1.91
CA THR A 85 5.46 -0.37 -1.68
C THR A 85 6.12 -0.90 -2.95
N VAL A 86 5.43 -0.83 -4.09
CA VAL A 86 6.04 -1.20 -5.39
C VAL A 86 7.25 -0.31 -5.68
N GLY A 87 7.13 1.01 -5.49
CA GLY A 87 8.23 1.94 -5.66
C GLY A 87 9.44 1.56 -4.81
N ASN A 88 9.25 1.23 -3.54
CA ASN A 88 10.32 0.82 -2.64
C ASN A 88 10.99 -0.50 -3.07
N ILE A 89 10.21 -1.49 -3.51
CA ILE A 89 10.76 -2.78 -3.98
C ILE A 89 11.58 -2.58 -5.25
N VAL A 90 11.04 -1.87 -6.24
CA VAL A 90 11.70 -1.66 -7.53
C VAL A 90 12.98 -0.86 -7.38
N THR A 91 12.97 0.22 -6.58
CA THR A 91 14.16 1.07 -6.35
C THR A 91 15.31 0.31 -5.70
N GLN A 92 15.05 -0.76 -4.94
CA GLN A 92 16.08 -1.60 -4.33
C GLN A 92 16.60 -2.71 -5.26
N CYS A 93 15.91 -2.95 -6.38
CA CYS A 93 16.34 -3.91 -7.40
C CYS A 93 17.30 -3.30 -8.43
N GLU A 94 17.37 -1.96 -8.52
CA GLU A 94 18.32 -1.20 -9.36
C GLU A 94 19.72 -1.13 -8.72
#